data_AF-A0A2W6BNX2-F1
#
_entry.id   AF-A0A2W6BNX2-F1
#
_cell.length_a   1.000
_cell.length_b   1.000
_cell.length_c   1.000
_cell.angle_alpha   90.00
_cell.angle_beta   90.00
_cell.angle_gamma   90.00
#
_symmetry.space_group_name_H-M   'P 1'
#
loop_
_entity.id
_entity.type
_entity.pdbx_description
1 polymer ?
#
loop_
_entity_poly.entity_id
_entity_poly.type
_entity_poly.pdbx_seq_one_letter_code
_entity_poly.pdbx_strand_id
1 'polypeptide(L)'
;MSDHDDIDFLDEVIRERSDKNPAFSAMVDAAYTRRVLLRKITEARKAAKLTRTAVAARMGTSEAAIARLETAAVDPKASTIERFAAAVGKQIYWELVDGSNEVEFVREAPDLRQTDPAQHARE
;
A
#
# COMPACT_ATOMS: atom_id res chain seq x y z
N MET A 1 18.54 -17.80 -23.60
CA MET A 1 18.57 -16.34 -23.46
C MET A 1 18.85 -16.11 -21.99
N SER A 2 20.07 -15.69 -21.67
CA SER A 2 20.72 -15.87 -20.38
C SER A 2 19.97 -15.23 -19.21
N ASP A 3 19.98 -15.93 -18.08
CA ASP A 3 19.54 -15.49 -16.76
C ASP A 3 20.08 -14.09 -16.43
N HIS A 4 19.19 -13.20 -16.03
CA HIS A 4 19.54 -11.95 -15.37
C HIS A 4 19.14 -12.09 -13.90
N ASP A 5 19.78 -13.03 -13.21
CA ASP A 5 19.90 -13.08 -11.75
C ASP A 5 21.02 -12.12 -11.30
N ASP A 6 20.97 -10.87 -11.78
CA ASP A 6 21.76 -9.81 -11.17
C ASP A 6 20.95 -9.31 -9.97
N ILE A 7 21.32 -9.79 -8.79
CA ILE A 7 20.93 -9.18 -7.52
C ILE A 7 21.25 -7.69 -7.67
N ASP A 8 20.23 -6.83 -7.71
CA ASP A 8 20.43 -5.42 -8.05
C ASP A 8 21.31 -4.78 -6.96
N PHE A 9 22.08 -3.74 -7.27
CA PHE A 9 22.93 -3.06 -6.27
C PHE A 9 22.11 -2.64 -5.03
N LEU A 10 20.83 -2.34 -5.25
CA LEU A 10 19.88 -2.06 -4.19
C LEU A 10 19.60 -3.27 -3.27
N ASP A 11 19.48 -4.48 -3.84
CA ASP A 11 19.26 -5.71 -3.08
C ASP A 11 20.48 -6.07 -2.22
N GLU A 12 21.69 -5.82 -2.71
CA GLU A 12 22.92 -5.98 -1.94
C GLU A 12 22.95 -5.03 -0.72
N VAL A 13 22.66 -3.75 -0.94
CA VAL A 13 22.61 -2.74 0.13
C VAL A 13 21.50 -3.05 1.15
N ILE A 14 20.35 -3.54 0.69
CA ILE A 14 19.25 -3.95 1.58
C ILE A 14 19.70 -5.12 2.46
N ARG A 15 20.33 -6.14 1.88
CA ARG A 15 20.82 -7.31 2.63
C ARG A 15 21.86 -6.92 3.66
N GLU A 16 22.89 -6.16 3.25
CA GLU A 16 23.98 -5.73 4.13
C GLU A 16 23.47 -4.94 5.34
N ARG A 17 22.48 -4.06 5.14
CA ARG A 17 21.89 -3.27 6.23
C ARG A 17 20.88 -4.06 7.08
N SER A 18 20.18 -5.01 6.49
CA SER A 18 19.24 -5.88 7.21
C SER A 18 19.97 -6.84 8.14
N ASP A 19 21.11 -7.40 7.71
CA ASP A 19 21.97 -8.25 8.54
C ASP A 19 22.48 -7.52 9.80
N LYS A 20 22.70 -6.20 9.67
CA LYS A 20 23.17 -5.34 10.77
C LYS A 20 22.03 -4.79 11.62
N ASN A 21 20.80 -4.77 11.12
CA ASN A 21 19.63 -4.22 11.81
C ASN A 21 18.34 -4.88 11.29
N PRO A 22 17.80 -5.89 11.98
CA PRO A 22 16.55 -6.54 11.58
C PRO A 22 15.37 -5.57 11.44
N ALA A 23 15.34 -4.47 12.21
CA ALA A 23 14.31 -3.45 12.08
C ALA A 23 14.42 -2.66 10.75
N PHE A 24 15.59 -2.63 10.12
CA PHE A 24 15.80 -2.02 8.81
C PHE A 24 15.00 -2.75 7.72
N SER A 25 15.02 -4.09 7.71
CA SER A 25 14.22 -4.88 6.76
C SER A 25 12.73 -4.57 6.90
N ALA A 26 12.21 -4.61 8.13
CA ALA A 26 10.80 -4.30 8.39
C ALA A 26 10.39 -2.89 7.94
N MET A 27 11.29 -1.90 8.09
CA MET A 27 11.07 -0.54 7.59
C MET A 27 11.05 -0.48 6.05
N VAL A 28 11.95 -1.20 5.38
CA VAL A 28 12.01 -1.30 3.92
C VAL A 28 10.75 -1.97 3.38
N ASP A 29 10.32 -3.07 4.00
CA ASP A 29 9.11 -3.81 3.61
C ASP A 29 7.84 -2.97 3.78
N ALA A 30 7.74 -2.23 4.88
CA ALA A 30 6.64 -1.30 5.11
C ALA A 30 6.58 -0.19 4.06
N ALA A 31 7.73 0.39 3.70
CA ALA A 31 7.83 1.42 2.66
C ALA A 31 7.50 0.85 1.27
N TYR A 32 7.98 -0.36 0.96
CA TYR A 32 7.68 -1.06 -0.28
C TYR A 32 6.19 -1.35 -0.41
N THR A 33 5.56 -1.87 0.64
CA THR A 33 4.13 -2.16 0.70
C THR A 33 3.30 -0.90 0.44
N ARG A 34 3.66 0.22 1.08
CA ARG A 34 2.99 1.52 0.85
C ARG A 34 3.13 1.99 -0.59
N ARG A 35 4.32 1.83 -1.20
CA ARG A 35 4.57 2.18 -2.60
C ARG A 35 3.75 1.32 -3.56
N VAL A 36 3.66 0.01 -3.32
CA VAL A 36 2.78 -0.90 -4.07
C VAL A 36 1.32 -0.44 -4.00
N LEU A 37 0.83 -0.10 -2.80
CA LEU A 37 -0.54 0.34 -2.60
C LEU A 37 -0.84 1.66 -3.35
N LEU A 38 0.03 2.67 -3.25
CA LEU A 38 -0.13 3.93 -3.98
C LEU A 38 -0.16 3.72 -5.51
N ARG A 39 0.66 2.80 -6.04
CA ARG A 39 0.61 2.41 -7.45
C ARG A 39 -0.74 1.77 -7.81
N LYS A 40 -1.24 0.84 -7.00
CA LYS A 40 -2.58 0.23 -7.22
C LYS A 40 -3.70 1.27 -7.26
N ILE A 41 -3.68 2.26 -6.36
CA ILE A 41 -4.66 3.36 -6.36
C ILE A 41 -4.51 4.22 -7.63
N THR A 42 -3.27 4.48 -8.06
CA THR A 42 -2.98 5.23 -9.28
C THR A 42 -3.50 4.53 -10.54
N GLU A 43 -3.31 3.22 -10.64
CA GLU A 43 -3.87 2.43 -11.75
C GLU A 43 -5.40 2.40 -11.71
N ALA A 44 -6.01 2.29 -10.52
CA ALA A 44 -7.46 2.41 -10.37
C ALA A 44 -7.99 3.78 -10.84
N ARG A 45 -7.28 4.88 -10.54
CA ARG A 45 -7.62 6.21 -11.06
C ARG A 45 -7.63 6.24 -12.59
N LYS A 46 -6.57 5.71 -13.21
CA LYS A 46 -6.42 5.67 -14.68
C LYS A 46 -7.54 4.85 -15.31
N ALA A 47 -7.86 3.68 -14.74
CA ALA A 47 -8.96 2.83 -15.19
C ALA A 47 -10.33 3.54 -15.08
N ALA A 48 -10.53 4.32 -14.02
CA ALA A 48 -11.72 5.17 -13.84
C ALA A 48 -11.72 6.44 -14.73
N LYS A 49 -10.68 6.65 -15.55
CA LYS A 49 -10.50 7.83 -16.42
C LYS A 49 -10.59 9.17 -15.68
N LEU A 50 -10.23 9.18 -14.39
CA LEU A 50 -10.22 10.39 -13.58
C LEU A 50 -8.90 11.15 -13.80
N THR A 51 -8.97 12.45 -14.01
CA THR A 51 -7.76 13.30 -14.04
C THR A 51 -7.22 13.52 -12.63
N ARG A 52 -5.94 13.91 -12.52
CA ARG A 52 -5.36 14.27 -11.21
C ARG A 52 -6.12 15.44 -10.57
N THR A 53 -6.48 16.45 -11.36
CA THR A 53 -7.27 17.61 -10.91
C THR A 53 -8.65 17.20 -10.38
N ALA A 54 -9.32 16.23 -11.03
CA ALA A 54 -10.61 15.72 -10.55
C ALA A 54 -10.48 15.00 -9.20
N VAL A 55 -9.44 14.18 -9.02
CA VAL A 55 -9.15 13.54 -7.74
C VAL A 55 -8.77 14.58 -6.68
N ALA A 56 -7.95 15.57 -7.04
CA ALA A 56 -7.54 16.64 -6.15
C ALA A 56 -8.76 17.41 -5.60
N ALA A 57 -9.73 17.73 -6.47
CA ALA A 57 -10.99 18.35 -6.08
C ALA A 57 -11.80 17.45 -5.11
N ARG A 58 -11.91 16.15 -5.38
CA ARG A 58 -12.58 15.19 -4.48
C ARG A 58 -11.91 15.09 -3.11
N MET A 59 -10.58 15.21 -3.07
CA MET A 59 -9.79 15.12 -1.84
C MET A 59 -9.63 16.46 -1.12
N GLY A 60 -10.10 17.58 -1.69
CA GLY A 60 -9.85 18.92 -1.14
C GLY A 60 -8.37 19.29 -1.09
N THR A 61 -7.59 18.89 -2.10
CA THR A 61 -6.14 19.11 -2.17
C THR A 61 -5.71 19.64 -3.54
N SER A 62 -4.40 19.80 -3.77
CA SER A 62 -3.86 20.28 -5.04
C SER A 62 -3.46 19.15 -5.99
N GLU A 63 -3.44 19.43 -7.29
CA GLU A 63 -2.95 18.48 -8.29
C GLU A 63 -1.49 18.06 -8.03
N ALA A 64 -0.65 18.99 -7.59
CA ALA A 64 0.74 18.69 -7.21
C ALA A 64 0.82 17.72 -6.02
N ALA A 65 -0.11 17.80 -5.07
CA ALA A 65 -0.19 16.85 -3.97
C ALA A 65 -0.55 15.44 -4.48
N ILE A 66 -1.50 15.33 -5.41
CA ILE A 66 -1.83 14.05 -6.06
C ILE A 66 -0.64 13.50 -6.83
N ALA A 67 0.07 14.33 -7.59
CA ALA A 67 1.26 13.89 -8.34
C ALA A 67 2.34 13.30 -7.42
N ARG A 68 2.58 13.89 -6.24
CA ARG A 68 3.52 13.37 -5.23
C ARG A 68 3.07 12.03 -4.65
N LEU A 69 1.77 11.83 -4.46
CA LEU A 69 1.21 10.55 -4.01
C LEU A 69 1.39 9.47 -5.08
N GLU A 70 1.15 9.79 -6.36
CA GLU A 70 1.30 8.82 -7.46
C GLU A 70 2.76 8.38 -7.68
N THR A 71 3.73 9.27 -7.46
CA THR A 71 5.15 8.93 -7.57
C THR A 71 5.71 8.28 -6.30
N ALA A 72 4.90 8.21 -5.23
CA ALA A 72 5.33 7.82 -3.89
C ALA A 72 6.61 8.57 -3.45
N ALA A 73 6.69 9.87 -3.79
CA ALA A 73 7.80 10.75 -3.44
C ALA A 73 7.69 11.32 -2.01
N VAL A 74 6.64 10.96 -1.29
CA VAL A 74 6.37 11.35 0.09
C VAL A 74 5.98 10.11 0.89
N ASP A 75 6.09 10.19 2.21
CA ASP A 75 5.51 9.20 3.13
C ASP A 75 4.16 9.70 3.67
N PRO A 76 3.03 9.37 3.02
CA PRO A 76 1.74 9.86 3.44
C PRO A 76 1.22 9.13 4.68
N LYS A 77 0.51 9.87 5.55
CA LYS A 77 -0.32 9.28 6.61
C LYS A 77 -1.32 8.27 6.03
N ALA A 78 -1.65 7.23 6.80
CA ALA A 78 -2.65 6.23 6.40
C ALA A 78 -3.98 6.86 5.93
N SER A 79 -4.48 7.85 6.67
CA SER A 79 -5.72 8.57 6.31
C SER A 79 -5.66 9.30 4.97
N THR A 80 -4.46 9.69 4.51
CA THR A 80 -4.29 10.27 3.17
C THR A 80 -4.39 9.21 2.08
N ILE A 81 -3.85 8.01 2.32
CA ILE A 81 -3.95 6.88 1.39
C ILE A 81 -5.41 6.43 1.28
N GLU A 82 -6.12 6.34 2.40
CA GLU A 82 -7.56 6.01 2.46
C GLU A 82 -8.40 7.02 1.68
N ARG A 83 -8.19 8.32 1.89
CA ARG A 83 -8.89 9.35 1.11
C ARG A 83 -8.59 9.27 -0.38
N PHE A 84 -7.36 8.93 -0.77
CA PHE A 84 -7.01 8.75 -2.18
C PHE A 84 -7.73 7.54 -2.78
N ALA A 85 -7.74 6.40 -2.09
CA ALA A 85 -8.51 5.22 -2.49
C ALA A 85 -9.99 5.54 -2.65
N ALA A 86 -10.60 6.20 -1.66
CA ALA A 86 -12.01 6.60 -1.70
C ALA A 86 -12.31 7.54 -2.89
N ALA A 87 -11.42 8.52 -3.16
CA ALA A 87 -11.59 9.45 -4.27
C ALA A 87 -11.59 8.78 -5.65
N VAL A 88 -11.02 7.57 -5.77
CA VAL A 88 -11.02 6.76 -7.00
C VAL A 88 -12.04 5.61 -6.97
N GLY A 89 -12.92 5.57 -5.96
CA GLY A 89 -13.96 4.53 -5.82
C GLY A 89 -13.41 3.18 -5.33
N LYS A 90 -12.35 3.19 -4.53
CA LYS A 90 -11.76 2.02 -3.87
C LYS A 90 -11.81 2.19 -2.35
N GLN A 91 -11.58 1.09 -1.63
CA GLN A 91 -11.51 1.08 -0.18
C GLN A 91 -10.25 0.32 0.25
N ILE A 92 -9.69 0.71 1.39
CA ILE A 92 -8.60 -0.01 2.04
C ILE A 92 -9.19 -0.82 3.18
N TYR A 93 -8.75 -2.07 3.28
CA TYR A 93 -9.01 -2.94 4.42
C TYR A 93 -7.71 -3.12 5.19
N TRP A 94 -7.82 -3.16 6.52
CA TRP A 94 -6.70 -3.38 7.41
C TRP A 94 -6.91 -4.68 8.16
N GLU A 95 -5.88 -5.50 8.17
CA GLU A 95 -5.81 -6.72 8.97
C GLU A 95 -4.59 -6.63 9.87
N LEU A 96 -4.77 -6.96 11.15
CA LEU A 96 -3.65 -7.07 12.07
C LEU A 96 -3.19 -8.54 12.07
N VAL A 97 -1.92 -8.75 11.73
CA VAL A 97 -1.29 -10.06 11.66
C VAL A 97 -0.09 -10.14 12.60
N ASP A 98 0.26 -11.35 13.01
CA ASP A 98 1.46 -11.59 13.82
C ASP A 98 2.73 -11.30 13.00
N GLY A 99 3.66 -10.54 13.57
CA GLY A 99 4.89 -10.09 12.89
C GLY A 99 5.92 -11.18 12.58
N SER A 100 5.57 -12.46 12.80
CA SER A 100 6.43 -13.64 12.59
C SER A 100 6.03 -14.50 11.39
N ASN A 101 4.89 -14.22 10.74
CA ASN A 101 4.45 -14.95 9.55
C ASN A 101 4.85 -14.20 8.28
N GLU A 102 5.38 -14.92 7.28
CA GLU A 102 5.35 -14.45 5.89
C GLU A 102 3.90 -14.10 5.55
N VAL A 103 3.64 -12.83 5.23
CA VAL A 103 2.29 -12.37 4.93
C VAL A 103 1.90 -12.95 3.57
N GLU A 104 1.21 -14.09 3.58
CA GLU A 104 0.46 -14.53 2.41
C GLU A 104 -0.64 -13.50 2.15
N PHE A 105 -0.43 -12.63 1.16
CA PHE A 105 -1.44 -11.67 0.74
C PHE A 105 -2.67 -12.42 0.20
N VAL A 106 -3.65 -12.68 1.07
CA VAL A 106 -4.94 -13.27 0.70
C VAL A 106 -5.58 -12.34 -0.34
N ARG A 107 -5.76 -12.87 -1.56
CA ARG A 107 -6.27 -12.10 -2.71
C ARG A 107 -7.78 -11.85 -2.63
N GLU A 108 -8.47 -12.50 -1.70
CA GLU A 108 -9.91 -12.32 -1.50
C GLU A 108 -10.15 -11.25 -0.44
N ALA A 109 -10.93 -10.23 -0.80
CA ALA A 109 -11.40 -9.26 0.17
C ALA A 109 -12.25 -10.00 1.21
N PRO A 110 -11.99 -9.85 2.52
CA PRO A 110 -12.81 -10.48 3.53
C PRO A 110 -14.26 -10.00 3.38
N ASP A 111 -15.21 -10.92 3.55
CA ASP A 111 -16.63 -10.56 3.61
C ASP A 111 -16.85 -9.73 4.88
N LEU A 112 -16.87 -8.40 4.73
CA LEU A 112 -17.04 -7.44 5.82
C LEU A 112 -18.37 -7.59 6.57
N ARG A 113 -19.29 -8.43 6.09
CA ARG A 113 -20.55 -8.78 6.76
C ARG A 113 -20.38 -9.91 7.78
N GLN A 114 -19.28 -10.66 7.71
CA GLN A 114 -19.02 -11.83 8.58
C GLN A 114 -18.04 -11.52 9.72
N THR A 115 -17.33 -10.39 9.68
CA THR A 115 -16.36 -9.98 10.72
C THR A 115 -16.99 -9.20 11.88
N ASP A 116 -18.31 -9.28 12.07
CA ASP A 116 -18.97 -8.65 13.22
C ASP A 116 -18.73 -9.49 14.49
N PRO A 117 -17.91 -9.02 15.46
CA PRO A 117 -17.68 -9.74 16.71
C PRO A 117 -18.97 -9.90 17.53
N ALA A 118 -20.02 -9.12 17.24
CA ALA A 118 -21.30 -9.18 17.95
C ALA A 118 -22.12 -10.44 17.61
N GLN A 119 -21.77 -11.20 16.56
CA GLN A 119 -22.48 -12.42 16.20
C GLN A 119 -22.00 -13.66 16.97
N HIS A 120 -20.80 -13.64 17.57
CA HIS A 120 -20.25 -14.79 18.33
C HIS A 120 -20.39 -14.67 19.85
N ALA A 121 -20.96 -13.57 20.36
CA ALA A 121 -21.15 -13.35 21.80
C ALA A 121 -22.55 -13.78 22.28
N ARG A 122 -23.00 -14.99 21.93
CA ARG A 122 -24.17 -15.64 22.55
C ARG A 122 -24.06 -17.17 22.49
N GLU A 123 -23.32 -17.76 23.41
CA GLU A 123 -23.58 -19.09 23.97
C GLU A 123 -23.28 -19.07 25.47
#